data_AF-A0A7Y3NQ72-F1
#
_entry.id   AF-A0A7Y3NQ72-F1
#
_cell.length_a   1.000
_cell.length_b   1.000
_cell.length_c   1.000
_cell.angle_alpha   90.00
_cell.angle_beta   90.00
_cell.angle_gamma   90.00
#
_symmetry.space_group_name_H-M   'P 1'
#
loop_
_entity.id
_entity.type
_entity.pdbx_description
1 polymer ?
#
loop_
_entity_poly.entity_id
_entity_poly.type
_entity_poly.pdbx_seq_one_letter_code
_entity_poly.pdbx_strand_id
1 'polypeptide(L)'
;MSVHDPFAIQQKDAVPVYYCVESTAQMNILDNALSKEKNENKFEENRKLSLGTIDDYVNANMIKSPYLVIKKLPSCQELTATLPDSPTALYLTITLSGYGSLNERWKKIFIGSGIIEGVVQGVVVGTATQNPWLGVAVAAEEFGQEYLTWNGIDWLMGETYAPVTLEGGLVSSKDSQIIWKDSSFITENSDELKSMSEDEKKNKEVQLQASLHKAEKELVSSLNTYLMEEILKRQE
;
A
#
# COMPACT_ATOMS: atom_id res chain seq x y z
N MET A 1 -5.25 -9.30 -3.99
CA MET A 1 -6.26 -10.32 -3.63
C MET A 1 -7.19 -9.66 -2.64
N SER A 2 -8.36 -9.28 -3.12
CA SER A 2 -9.35 -8.52 -2.34
C SER A 2 -10.13 -9.50 -1.46
N VAL A 3 -10.44 -9.10 -0.23
CA VAL A 3 -11.22 -9.89 0.72
C VAL A 3 -12.51 -9.13 0.99
N HIS A 4 -13.65 -9.82 0.93
CA HIS A 4 -14.99 -9.27 1.18
C HIS A 4 -15.77 -10.29 2.01
N ASP A 5 -15.70 -10.17 3.33
CA ASP A 5 -16.41 -11.07 4.24
C ASP A 5 -17.67 -10.37 4.78
N PRO A 6 -18.86 -10.97 4.65
CA PRO A 6 -20.11 -10.31 4.98
C PRO A 6 -20.20 -10.02 6.47
N PHE A 7 -20.33 -8.75 6.83
CA PHE A 7 -20.52 -8.32 8.21
C PHE A 7 -22.03 -8.32 8.56
N ALA A 8 -22.44 -9.17 9.51
CA ALA A 8 -23.84 -9.27 9.92
C ALA A 8 -24.16 -8.25 11.03
N ILE A 9 -24.89 -7.19 10.68
CA ILE A 9 -25.42 -6.22 11.64
C ILE A 9 -26.90 -6.51 11.85
N GLN A 10 -27.33 -6.73 13.09
CA GLN A 10 -28.72 -7.06 13.45
C GLN A 10 -29.57 -5.85 13.87
N GLN A 11 -29.02 -4.64 13.84
CA GLN A 11 -29.67 -3.43 14.36
C GLN A 11 -29.62 -2.26 13.38
N LYS A 12 -30.72 -1.51 13.34
CA LYS A 12 -30.92 -0.22 12.63
C LYS A 12 -30.05 0.93 13.16
N ASP A 13 -29.08 0.62 14.00
CA ASP A 13 -28.22 1.61 14.63
C ASP A 13 -27.11 2.03 13.67
N ALA A 14 -26.72 3.30 13.75
CA ALA A 14 -25.66 3.83 12.91
C ALA A 14 -24.33 3.14 13.24
N VAL A 15 -23.66 2.67 12.20
CA VAL A 15 -22.40 1.94 12.26
C VAL A 15 -21.25 2.96 12.30
N PRO A 16 -20.51 3.07 13.41
CA PRO A 16 -19.38 3.98 13.45
C PRO A 16 -18.20 3.39 12.67
N VAL A 17 -17.70 4.13 11.69
CA VAL A 17 -16.51 3.78 10.92
C VAL A 17 -15.39 4.73 11.36
N TYR A 18 -14.47 4.22 12.16
CA TYR A 18 -13.28 4.95 12.54
C TYR A 18 -12.20 4.72 11.51
N TYR A 19 -11.58 5.77 11.01
CA TYR A 19 -10.52 5.62 10.01
C TYR A 19 -9.26 6.40 10.39
N CYS A 20 -8.13 5.91 9.89
CA CYS A 20 -6.84 6.59 9.97
C CYS A 20 -6.10 6.41 8.64
N VAL A 21 -5.18 7.32 8.37
CA VAL A 21 -4.26 7.26 7.23
C VAL A 21 -2.84 7.21 7.77
N GLU A 22 -2.04 6.28 7.26
CA GLU A 22 -0.63 6.15 7.60
C GLU A 22 0.23 5.90 6.36
N SER A 23 1.55 5.96 6.52
CA SER A 23 2.47 5.58 5.46
C SER A 23 3.51 4.60 5.98
N THR A 24 3.73 3.55 5.20
CA THR A 24 4.87 2.64 5.33
C THR A 24 5.79 2.76 4.12
N ALA A 25 5.56 3.75 3.24
CA ALA A 25 6.38 3.99 2.06
C ALA A 25 7.81 4.31 2.48
N GLN A 26 8.75 3.69 1.78
CA GLN A 26 10.18 3.90 1.99
C GLN A 26 10.80 4.45 0.71
N MET A 27 11.83 5.26 0.86
CA MET A 27 12.66 5.66 -0.25
C MET A 27 13.30 4.44 -0.90
N ASN A 28 13.55 4.54 -2.20
CA ASN A 28 14.39 3.56 -2.86
C ASN A 28 15.79 3.53 -2.23
N ILE A 29 16.35 2.32 -2.08
CA ILE A 29 17.66 2.10 -1.45
C ILE A 29 18.79 2.83 -2.19
N LEU A 30 18.71 2.93 -3.52
CA LEU A 30 19.71 3.63 -4.34
C LEU A 30 19.62 5.16 -4.16
N ASP A 31 18.41 5.72 -4.05
CA ASP A 31 18.23 7.16 -3.80
C ASP A 31 18.76 7.58 -2.43
N ASN A 32 18.60 6.71 -1.44
CA ASN A 32 19.16 6.89 -0.09
C ASN A 32 20.70 6.84 -0.12
N ALA A 33 21.28 5.91 -0.90
CA ALA A 33 22.72 5.76 -1.00
C ALA A 33 23.42 6.92 -1.75
N LEU A 34 22.76 7.54 -2.74
CA LEU A 34 23.40 8.49 -3.66
C LEU A 34 23.26 9.98 -3.27
N SER A 35 22.22 10.39 -2.55
CA SER A 35 22.06 11.80 -2.14
C SER A 35 21.22 11.97 -0.86
N LYS A 36 21.77 11.44 0.22
CA LYS A 36 21.06 11.10 1.46
C LYS A 36 20.20 12.22 2.06
N GLU A 37 20.79 13.34 2.49
CA GLU A 37 20.06 14.30 3.34
C GLU A 37 19.01 15.14 2.58
N LYS A 38 19.32 15.56 1.35
CA LYS A 38 18.37 16.38 0.56
C LYS A 38 17.20 15.55 0.05
N ASN A 39 17.44 14.30 -0.35
CA ASN A 39 16.38 13.43 -0.84
C ASN A 39 15.50 12.91 0.30
N GLU A 40 16.07 12.62 1.48
CA GLU A 40 15.31 12.20 2.66
C GLU A 40 14.33 13.30 3.09
N ASN A 41 14.77 14.54 3.26
CA ASN A 41 13.89 15.64 3.65
C ASN A 41 12.75 15.87 2.64
N LYS A 42 13.07 15.82 1.34
CA LYS A 42 12.09 15.99 0.27
C LYS A 42 11.09 14.84 0.24
N PHE A 43 11.54 13.60 0.42
CA PHE A 43 10.68 12.44 0.50
C PHE A 43 9.72 12.54 1.70
N GLU A 44 10.23 12.91 2.87
CA GLU A 44 9.44 13.08 4.08
C GLU A 44 8.39 14.18 3.95
N GLU A 45 8.74 15.32 3.35
CA GLU A 45 7.81 16.39 3.03
C GLU A 45 6.70 15.92 2.08
N ASN A 46 7.08 15.27 0.97
CA ASN A 46 6.12 14.75 0.00
C ASN A 46 5.21 13.70 0.62
N ARG A 47 5.76 12.77 1.42
CA ARG A 47 4.98 11.75 2.13
C ARG A 47 3.96 12.39 3.05
N LYS A 48 4.35 13.41 3.83
CA LYS A 48 3.45 14.12 4.74
C LYS A 48 2.34 14.85 3.97
N LEU A 49 2.69 15.49 2.86
CA LEU A 49 1.71 16.16 2.00
C LEU A 49 0.70 15.14 1.43
N SER A 50 1.18 14.02 0.88
CA SER A 50 0.33 12.95 0.35
C SER A 50 -0.61 12.37 1.38
N LEU A 51 -0.17 12.20 2.63
CA LEU A 51 -1.05 11.76 3.72
C LEU A 51 -2.20 12.75 3.99
N GLY A 52 -1.93 14.05 3.88
CA GLY A 52 -2.97 15.08 3.94
C GLY A 52 -3.94 14.98 2.76
N THR A 53 -3.43 14.81 1.54
CA THR A 53 -4.26 14.64 0.33
C THR A 53 -5.18 13.43 0.42
N ILE A 54 -4.66 12.27 0.85
CA ILE A 54 -5.44 11.05 1.03
C ILE A 54 -6.56 11.27 2.05
N ASP A 55 -6.24 11.90 3.17
CA ASP A 55 -7.22 12.21 4.21
C ASP A 55 -8.34 13.13 3.71
N ASP A 56 -7.98 14.20 3.01
CA ASP A 56 -8.93 15.14 2.41
C ASP A 56 -9.82 14.42 1.38
N TYR A 57 -9.24 13.56 0.55
CA TYR A 57 -9.97 12.80 -0.47
C TYR A 57 -10.96 11.82 0.17
N VAL A 58 -10.53 11.06 1.18
CA VAL A 58 -11.34 10.10 1.91
C VAL A 58 -12.51 10.80 2.60
N ASN A 59 -12.26 11.93 3.29
CA ASN A 59 -13.31 12.74 3.90
C ASN A 59 -14.34 13.27 2.90
N ALA A 60 -13.87 13.70 1.73
CA ALA A 60 -14.74 14.29 0.71
C ALA A 60 -15.59 13.23 -0.03
N ASN A 61 -15.04 12.04 -0.28
CA ASN A 61 -15.59 11.08 -1.24
C ASN A 61 -16.15 9.80 -0.61
N MET A 62 -15.97 9.56 0.69
CA MET A 62 -16.59 8.42 1.34
C MET A 62 -18.12 8.56 1.37
N ILE A 63 -18.81 7.43 1.23
CA ILE A 63 -20.28 7.38 1.18
C ILE A 63 -20.91 8.03 2.42
N LYS A 64 -21.88 8.92 2.20
CA LYS A 64 -22.63 9.60 3.26
C LYS A 64 -23.96 8.89 3.44
N SER A 65 -24.22 8.39 4.65
CA SER A 65 -25.46 7.69 5.00
C SER A 65 -25.82 7.98 6.46
N PRO A 66 -27.11 8.12 6.82
CA PRO A 66 -27.52 8.23 8.22
C PRO A 66 -27.15 6.98 9.05
N TYR A 67 -26.90 5.85 8.39
CA TYR A 67 -26.50 4.59 9.03
C TYR A 67 -24.98 4.40 9.11
N LEU A 68 -24.17 5.35 8.64
CA LEU A 68 -22.71 5.32 8.76
C LEU A 68 -22.21 6.61 9.42
N VAL A 69 -21.52 6.46 10.55
CA VAL A 69 -20.89 7.59 11.24
C VAL A 69 -19.38 7.49 11.06
N ILE A 70 -18.86 8.24 10.11
CA ILE A 70 -17.44 8.26 9.79
C ILE A 70 -16.70 9.18 10.76
N LYS A 71 -15.63 8.70 11.38
CA LYS A 71 -14.81 9.47 12.31
C LYS A 71 -13.33 9.26 12.03
N LYS A 72 -12.60 10.36 11.87
CA LYS A 72 -11.13 10.32 11.77
C LYS A 72 -10.50 10.07 13.14
N LEU A 73 -9.49 9.22 13.17
CA LEU A 73 -8.57 9.05 14.30
C LEU A 73 -7.27 9.82 14.05
N PRO A 74 -6.63 10.34 15.11
CA PRO A 74 -5.35 11.06 14.97
C PRO A 74 -4.19 10.13 14.60
N SER A 75 -4.27 8.83 14.93
CA SER A 75 -3.23 7.84 14.64
C SER A 75 -3.82 6.44 14.47
N CYS A 76 -3.20 5.63 13.61
CA CYS A 76 -3.54 4.22 13.46
C CYS A 76 -3.14 3.36 14.67
N GLN A 77 -2.24 3.83 15.55
CA GLN A 77 -1.89 3.10 16.78
C GLN A 77 -3.04 3.08 17.79
N GLU A 78 -3.89 4.12 17.78
CA GLU A 78 -5.06 4.20 18.67
C GLU A 78 -6.13 3.17 18.30
N LEU A 79 -6.15 2.70 17.04
CA LEU A 79 -6.97 1.56 16.63
C LEU A 79 -6.66 0.37 17.53
N THR A 80 -5.39 -0.01 17.67
CA THR A 80 -5.02 -1.19 18.47
C THR A 80 -5.17 -1.02 19.98
N ALA A 81 -5.10 0.21 20.50
CA ALA A 81 -5.06 0.47 21.94
C ALA A 81 -6.41 0.86 22.55
N THR A 82 -7.34 1.40 21.75
CA THR A 82 -8.59 1.99 22.25
C THR A 82 -9.68 1.85 21.19
N LEU A 83 -10.00 0.60 20.85
CA LEU A 83 -11.23 0.30 20.13
C LEU A 83 -12.41 0.71 21.04
N PRO A 84 -13.25 1.69 20.70
CA PRO A 84 -14.50 1.91 21.43
C PRO A 84 -15.26 0.60 21.57
N ASP A 85 -15.82 0.37 22.76
CA ASP A 85 -16.52 -0.87 23.16
C ASP A 85 -17.90 -0.97 22.50
N SER A 86 -17.95 -0.79 21.18
CA SER A 86 -19.12 -0.94 20.34
C SER A 86 -18.88 -2.13 19.41
N PRO A 87 -19.65 -3.22 19.54
CA PRO A 87 -19.48 -4.44 18.73
C PRO A 87 -19.86 -4.25 17.25
N THR A 88 -20.36 -3.07 16.87
CA THR A 88 -20.68 -2.71 15.49
C THR A 88 -19.69 -1.75 14.87
N ALA A 89 -18.68 -1.27 15.63
CA ALA A 89 -17.68 -0.36 15.09
C ALA A 89 -16.80 -1.04 14.04
N LEU A 90 -16.44 -0.27 13.02
CA LEU A 90 -15.54 -0.68 11.95
C LEU A 90 -14.30 0.21 11.97
N TYR A 91 -13.17 -0.38 11.62
CA TYR A 91 -11.86 0.26 11.66
C TYR A 91 -11.20 0.20 10.30
N LEU A 92 -11.07 1.36 9.67
CA LEU A 92 -10.48 1.53 8.36
C LEU A 92 -9.04 2.04 8.50
N THR A 93 -8.09 1.27 8.00
CA THR A 93 -6.71 1.73 7.82
C THR A 93 -6.47 1.92 6.33
N ILE A 94 -6.01 3.11 5.95
CA ILE A 94 -5.50 3.40 4.61
C ILE A 94 -4.01 3.65 4.72
N THR A 95 -3.22 2.85 4.03
CA THR A 95 -1.76 2.87 4.11
C THR A 95 -1.17 3.26 2.75
N LEU A 96 -0.44 4.36 2.70
CA LEU A 96 0.47 4.67 1.60
C LEU A 96 1.71 3.78 1.71
N SER A 97 1.70 2.67 0.99
CA SER A 97 2.71 1.61 1.11
C SER A 97 3.85 1.72 0.07
N GLY A 98 3.65 2.50 -0.99
CA GLY A 98 4.68 2.85 -1.98
C GLY A 98 4.43 4.23 -2.57
N TYR A 99 5.49 5.03 -2.71
CA TYR A 99 5.43 6.38 -3.26
C TYR A 99 6.74 6.71 -3.98
N GLY A 100 6.73 6.57 -5.31
CA GLY A 100 7.96 6.58 -6.12
C GLY A 100 8.79 5.31 -6.02
N SER A 101 8.27 4.29 -5.34
CA SER A 101 8.89 2.97 -5.16
C SER A 101 7.83 1.89 -5.03
N LEU A 102 8.20 0.65 -5.35
CA LEU A 102 7.45 -0.55 -5.05
C LEU A 102 7.33 -0.72 -3.53
N ASN A 103 6.17 -1.17 -3.07
CA ASN A 103 6.00 -1.45 -1.65
C ASN A 103 6.99 -2.54 -1.18
N GLU A 104 7.38 -2.47 0.09
CA GLU A 104 8.34 -3.40 0.70
C GLU A 104 7.87 -4.86 0.64
N ARG A 105 6.56 -5.08 0.69
CA ARG A 105 5.99 -6.43 0.68
C ARG A 105 6.25 -7.14 -0.64
N TRP A 106 6.00 -6.48 -1.77
CA TRP A 106 6.27 -7.04 -3.10
C TRP A 106 7.76 -7.25 -3.30
N LYS A 107 8.60 -6.29 -2.91
CA LYS A 107 10.07 -6.45 -2.97
C LYS A 107 10.53 -7.68 -2.20
N LYS A 108 10.05 -7.88 -0.97
CA LYS A 108 10.37 -9.06 -0.16
C LYS A 108 9.87 -10.36 -0.77
N ILE A 109 8.68 -10.36 -1.38
CA ILE A 109 8.16 -11.56 -2.05
C ILE A 109 9.05 -11.92 -3.25
N PHE A 110 9.40 -10.95 -4.09
CA PHE A 110 10.20 -11.19 -5.28
C PHE A 110 11.64 -11.59 -4.97
N ILE A 111 12.30 -10.87 -4.07
CA ILE A 111 13.64 -11.24 -3.57
C ILE A 111 13.57 -12.60 -2.87
N GLY A 112 12.51 -12.85 -2.09
CA GLY A 112 12.29 -14.10 -1.36
C GLY A 112 12.12 -15.31 -2.28
N SER A 113 11.41 -15.17 -3.40
CA SER A 113 11.30 -16.24 -4.41
C SER A 113 12.65 -16.57 -5.02
N GLY A 114 13.46 -15.55 -5.35
CA GLY A 114 14.81 -15.73 -5.88
C GLY A 114 15.76 -16.42 -4.89
N ILE A 115 15.65 -16.11 -3.59
CA ILE A 115 16.42 -16.80 -2.54
C ILE A 115 16.13 -18.31 -2.52
N ILE A 116 14.86 -18.69 -2.58
CA ILE A 116 14.47 -20.10 -2.53
C ILE A 116 15.06 -20.84 -3.73
N GLU A 117 15.02 -20.23 -4.92
CA GLU A 117 15.65 -20.77 -6.12
C GLU A 117 17.17 -20.93 -5.93
N GLY A 118 17.86 -19.88 -5.47
CA GLY A 118 19.31 -19.92 -5.21
C GLY A 118 19.72 -20.99 -4.21
N VAL A 119 18.93 -21.23 -3.16
CA VAL A 119 19.17 -22.32 -2.20
C VAL A 119 19.05 -23.68 -2.87
N VAL A 120 18.02 -23.91 -3.68
CA VAL A 120 17.83 -25.18 -4.40
C VAL A 120 18.97 -25.43 -5.37
N GLN A 121 19.35 -24.41 -6.16
CA GLN A 121 20.48 -24.50 -7.08
C GLN A 121 21.80 -24.76 -6.36
N GLY A 122 22.04 -24.07 -5.23
CA GLY A 122 23.21 -24.29 -4.37
C GLY A 122 23.29 -25.74 -3.84
N VAL A 123 22.17 -26.32 -3.40
CA VAL A 123 22.11 -27.73 -2.97
C VAL A 123 22.44 -28.67 -4.13
N VAL A 124 21.91 -28.42 -5.33
CA VAL A 124 22.19 -29.23 -6.52
C VAL A 124 23.68 -29.19 -6.87
N VAL A 125 24.29 -28.00 -6.91
CA VAL A 125 25.72 -27.83 -7.22
C VAL A 125 26.59 -28.45 -6.14
N GLY A 126 26.28 -28.22 -4.86
CA GLY A 126 27.02 -28.80 -3.74
C GLY A 126 26.99 -30.33 -3.74
N THR A 127 25.85 -30.92 -4.13
CA THR A 127 25.69 -32.37 -4.25
C THR A 127 26.42 -32.91 -5.49
N ALA A 128 26.27 -32.28 -6.65
CA ALA A 128 26.90 -32.70 -7.90
C ALA A 128 28.43 -32.61 -7.86
N THR A 129 28.97 -31.60 -7.17
CA THR A 129 30.42 -31.37 -7.04
C THR A 129 31.03 -32.01 -5.78
N GLN A 130 30.20 -32.56 -4.89
CA GLN A 130 30.59 -33.05 -3.56
C GLN A 130 31.34 -31.99 -2.72
N ASN A 131 31.11 -30.71 -3.01
CA ASN A 131 31.76 -29.59 -2.33
C ASN A 131 30.69 -28.63 -1.80
N PRO A 132 30.37 -28.67 -0.50
CA PRO A 132 29.33 -27.81 0.07
C PRO A 132 29.68 -26.32 -0.04
N TRP A 133 30.96 -25.96 -0.10
CA TRP A 133 31.37 -24.56 -0.27
C TRP A 133 31.02 -24.01 -1.66
N LEU A 134 31.09 -24.83 -2.71
CA LEU A 134 30.61 -24.43 -4.04
C LEU A 134 29.10 -24.21 -4.03
N GLY A 135 28.35 -25.06 -3.33
CA GLY A 135 26.90 -24.89 -3.17
C GLY A 135 26.54 -23.59 -2.42
N VAL A 136 27.26 -23.28 -1.34
CA VAL A 136 27.09 -22.02 -0.60
C VAL A 136 27.45 -20.80 -1.45
N ALA A 137 28.53 -20.86 -2.22
CA ALA A 137 28.95 -19.78 -3.09
C ALA A 137 27.89 -19.45 -4.15
N VAL A 138 27.33 -20.49 -4.81
CA VAL A 138 26.25 -20.33 -5.80
C VAL A 138 25.00 -19.73 -5.15
N ALA A 139 24.58 -20.24 -3.99
CA ALA A 139 23.42 -19.69 -3.29
C ALA A 139 23.61 -18.21 -2.88
N ALA A 140 24.82 -17.82 -2.49
CA ALA A 140 25.15 -16.43 -2.14
C ALA A 140 25.19 -15.52 -3.37
N GLU A 141 25.69 -16.01 -4.51
CA GLU A 141 25.71 -15.28 -5.79
C GLU A 141 24.28 -14.98 -6.26
N GLU A 142 23.41 -16.00 -6.29
CA GLU A 142 22.01 -15.86 -6.67
C GLU A 142 21.27 -14.88 -5.76
N PHE A 143 21.49 -14.97 -4.44
CA PHE A 143 20.93 -13.99 -3.49
C PHE A 143 21.36 -12.55 -3.81
N GLY A 144 22.66 -12.35 -4.06
CA GLY A 144 23.21 -11.04 -4.40
C GLY A 144 22.62 -10.49 -5.69
N GLN A 145 22.51 -11.33 -6.73
CA GLN A 145 21.95 -10.97 -8.02
C GLN A 145 20.47 -10.59 -7.90
N GLU A 146 19.66 -11.39 -7.23
CA GLU A 146 18.24 -11.13 -7.00
C GLU A 146 18.03 -9.84 -6.20
N TYR A 147 18.78 -9.66 -5.12
CA TYR A 147 18.74 -8.43 -4.34
C TYR A 147 19.05 -7.21 -5.20
N LEU A 148 20.12 -7.23 -6.01
CA LEU A 148 20.47 -6.12 -6.89
C LEU A 148 19.44 -5.91 -8.00
N THR A 149 18.91 -6.99 -8.57
CA THR A 149 17.95 -6.95 -9.68
C THR A 149 16.67 -6.27 -9.24
N TRP A 150 16.08 -6.68 -8.11
CA TRP A 150 14.82 -6.10 -7.64
C TRP A 150 14.98 -4.68 -7.10
N ASN A 151 16.12 -4.35 -6.48
CA ASN A 151 16.41 -2.96 -6.11
C ASN A 151 16.65 -2.07 -7.34
N GLY A 152 17.30 -2.60 -8.38
CA GLY A 152 17.49 -1.91 -9.65
C GLY A 152 16.17 -1.71 -10.41
N ILE A 153 15.29 -2.73 -10.42
CA ILE A 153 13.94 -2.63 -10.98
C ILE A 153 13.12 -1.59 -10.20
N ASP A 154 13.16 -1.61 -8.87
CA ASP A 154 12.47 -0.63 -8.04
C ASP A 154 12.93 0.80 -8.36
N TRP A 155 14.24 0.99 -8.53
CA TRP A 155 14.80 2.30 -8.91
C TRP A 155 14.38 2.72 -10.32
N LEU A 156 14.44 1.81 -11.29
CA LEU A 156 13.99 2.07 -12.66
C LEU A 156 12.50 2.42 -12.71
N MET A 157 11.68 1.71 -11.93
CA MET A 157 10.25 1.99 -11.78
C MET A 157 10.03 3.35 -11.13
N GLY A 158 10.79 3.66 -10.08
CA GLY A 158 10.82 4.95 -9.44
C GLY A 158 11.10 6.06 -10.42
N GLU A 159 12.20 5.97 -11.18
CA GLU A 159 12.63 6.98 -12.14
C GLU A 159 11.66 7.12 -13.33
N THR A 160 11.14 6.01 -13.85
CA THR A 160 10.37 6.00 -15.11
C THR A 160 8.87 6.22 -14.90
N TYR A 161 8.28 5.60 -13.88
CA TYR A 161 6.82 5.39 -13.81
C TYR A 161 6.14 6.06 -12.60
N ALA A 162 6.87 6.58 -11.61
CA ALA A 162 6.26 7.28 -10.47
C ALA A 162 5.19 6.43 -9.74
N PRO A 163 5.52 5.18 -9.38
CA PRO A 163 4.52 4.25 -8.86
C PRO A 163 3.98 4.72 -7.51
N VAL A 164 2.68 4.57 -7.30
CA VAL A 164 2.00 4.78 -6.02
C VAL A 164 1.22 3.52 -5.66
N THR A 165 1.35 3.09 -4.41
CA THR A 165 0.58 1.98 -3.84
C THR A 165 -0.21 2.48 -2.64
N LEU A 166 -1.53 2.35 -2.71
CA LEU A 166 -2.43 2.52 -1.58
C LEU A 166 -3.04 1.18 -1.20
N GLU A 167 -3.05 0.88 0.09
CA GLU A 167 -3.70 -0.30 0.65
C GLU A 167 -4.80 0.13 1.60
N GLY A 168 -5.92 -0.56 1.56
CA GLY A 168 -7.04 -0.35 2.47
C GLY A 168 -7.39 -1.63 3.19
N GLY A 169 -7.68 -1.53 4.48
CA GLY A 169 -8.19 -2.63 5.30
C GLY A 169 -9.28 -2.15 6.23
N LEU A 170 -10.41 -2.85 6.25
CA LEU A 170 -11.53 -2.61 7.15
C LEU A 170 -11.66 -3.81 8.08
N VAL A 171 -11.62 -3.56 9.38
CA VAL A 171 -11.66 -4.57 10.43
C VAL A 171 -12.91 -4.37 11.29
N SER A 172 -13.57 -5.45 11.68
CA SER A 172 -14.65 -5.39 12.66
C SER A 172 -14.11 -5.29 14.08
N SER A 173 -14.69 -4.41 14.90
CA SER A 173 -14.40 -4.33 16.34
C SER A 173 -14.76 -5.60 17.10
N LYS A 174 -15.76 -6.35 16.62
CA LYS A 174 -16.37 -7.48 17.32
C LYS A 174 -15.41 -8.66 17.47
N ASP A 175 -14.71 -8.98 16.39
CA ASP A 175 -13.91 -10.21 16.26
C ASP A 175 -12.52 -9.93 15.69
N SER A 176 -12.18 -8.67 15.44
CA SER A 176 -10.93 -8.25 14.81
C SER A 176 -10.68 -8.88 13.44
N GLN A 177 -11.74 -9.35 12.76
CA GLN A 177 -11.61 -9.91 11.43
C GLN A 177 -11.59 -8.81 10.37
N ILE A 178 -10.77 -9.03 9.35
CA ILE A 178 -10.73 -8.18 8.16
C ILE A 178 -11.97 -8.50 7.33
N ILE A 179 -12.87 -7.54 7.20
CA ILE A 179 -14.12 -7.69 6.45
C ILE A 179 -14.02 -7.07 5.04
N TRP A 180 -13.10 -6.12 4.86
CA TRP A 180 -12.73 -5.62 3.53
C TRP A 180 -11.23 -5.40 3.47
N LYS A 181 -10.61 -5.78 2.36
CA LYS A 181 -9.22 -5.46 2.06
C LYS A 181 -9.03 -5.29 0.58
N ASP A 182 -8.37 -4.20 0.20
CA ASP A 182 -8.03 -3.95 -1.19
C ASP A 182 -6.72 -3.18 -1.35
N SER A 183 -6.21 -3.12 -2.57
CA SER A 183 -4.98 -2.39 -2.90
C SER A 183 -5.06 -1.81 -4.30
N SER A 184 -4.72 -0.53 -4.46
CA SER A 184 -4.53 0.08 -5.79
C SER A 184 -3.04 0.37 -6.00
N PHE A 185 -2.52 -0.12 -7.12
CA PHE A 185 -1.14 0.07 -7.56
C PHE A 185 -1.14 0.77 -8.91
N ILE A 186 -0.73 2.03 -8.92
CA ILE A 186 -0.74 2.88 -10.10
C ILE A 186 0.69 3.22 -10.48
N THR A 187 1.07 2.88 -11.71
CA THR A 187 2.38 3.21 -12.31
C THR A 187 2.28 4.33 -13.33
N GLU A 188 1.08 4.82 -13.63
CA GLU A 188 0.86 5.99 -14.48
C GLU A 188 -0.62 6.41 -14.43
N ASN A 189 -0.88 7.71 -14.39
CA ASN A 189 -2.20 8.27 -14.66
C ASN A 189 -2.18 9.13 -15.94
N SER A 190 -2.10 8.45 -17.09
CA SER A 190 -2.03 9.12 -18.39
C SER A 190 -3.23 10.04 -18.66
N ASP A 191 -4.39 9.79 -18.06
CA ASP A 191 -5.60 10.57 -18.32
C ASP A 191 -5.52 11.98 -17.71
N GLU A 192 -5.03 12.10 -16.47
CA GLU A 192 -4.81 13.39 -15.82
C GLU A 192 -3.61 14.13 -16.42
N LEU A 193 -2.57 13.38 -16.81
CA LEU A 193 -1.37 13.96 -17.42
C LEU A 193 -1.60 14.45 -18.85
N LYS A 194 -2.56 13.88 -19.61
CA LYS A 194 -2.83 14.26 -21.02
C LYS A 194 -3.14 15.75 -21.19
N SER A 195 -3.79 16.36 -20.22
CA SER A 195 -4.16 17.79 -20.24
C SER A 195 -3.03 18.74 -19.85
N MET A 196 -1.89 18.23 -19.39
CA MET A 196 -0.77 19.03 -18.91
C MET A 196 0.24 19.35 -20.04
N SER A 197 1.09 20.34 -19.80
CA SER A 197 2.21 20.66 -20.69
C SER A 197 3.27 19.54 -20.69
N GLU A 198 4.08 19.46 -21.74
CA GLU A 198 5.16 18.47 -21.83
C GLU A 198 6.22 18.59 -20.72
N ASP A 199 6.41 19.80 -20.18
CA ASP A 199 7.34 20.04 -19.07
C ASP A 199 6.74 19.54 -17.74
N GLU A 200 5.45 19.75 -17.51
CA GLU A 200 4.74 19.20 -16.34
C GLU A 200 4.66 17.68 -16.38
N LYS A 201 4.40 17.10 -17.56
CA LYS A 201 4.38 15.63 -17.73
C LYS A 201 5.71 14.98 -17.37
N LYS A 202 6.83 15.70 -17.49
CA LYS A 202 8.17 15.22 -17.09
C LYS A 202 8.47 15.47 -15.63
N ASN A 203 7.70 16.31 -14.94
CA ASN A 203 7.90 16.58 -13.53
C ASN A 203 7.44 15.38 -12.69
N LYS A 204 8.37 14.81 -11.94
CA LYS A 204 8.12 13.60 -11.17
C LYS A 204 7.10 13.77 -10.06
N GLU A 205 7.09 14.93 -9.41
CA GLU A 205 6.14 15.22 -8.34
C GLU A 205 4.71 15.27 -8.89
N VAL A 206 4.54 15.84 -10.08
CA VAL A 206 3.26 15.90 -10.78
C VAL A 206 2.79 14.49 -11.17
N GLN A 207 3.68 13.66 -11.71
CA GLN A 207 3.35 12.26 -12.03
C GLN A 207 2.96 11.45 -10.79
N LEU A 208 3.66 11.64 -9.66
CA LEU A 208 3.35 10.97 -8.40
C LEU A 208 1.99 11.40 -7.85
N GLN A 209 1.69 12.70 -7.88
CA GLN A 209 0.39 13.23 -7.47
C GLN A 209 -0.74 12.69 -8.35
N ALA A 210 -0.58 12.70 -9.67
CA ALA A 210 -1.57 12.14 -10.58
C ALA A 210 -1.80 10.64 -10.35
N SER A 211 -0.73 9.88 -10.07
CA SER A 211 -0.82 8.45 -9.73
C SER A 211 -1.52 8.23 -8.39
N LEU A 212 -1.26 9.09 -7.41
CA LEU A 212 -1.93 9.09 -6.11
C LEU A 212 -3.44 9.35 -6.27
N HIS A 213 -3.84 10.39 -7.02
CA HIS A 213 -5.27 10.69 -7.24
C HIS A 213 -6.02 9.51 -7.86
N LYS A 214 -5.39 8.80 -8.79
CA LYS A 214 -5.99 7.59 -9.38
C LYS A 214 -6.09 6.45 -8.36
N ALA A 215 -5.05 6.24 -7.55
CA ALA A 215 -5.05 5.22 -6.51
C ALA A 215 -6.13 5.49 -5.45
N GLU A 216 -6.28 6.76 -5.02
CA GLU A 216 -7.32 7.21 -4.09
C GLU A 216 -8.71 6.93 -4.65
N LYS A 217 -8.95 7.30 -5.91
CA LYS A 217 -10.22 7.07 -6.60
C LYS A 217 -10.57 5.58 -6.67
N GLU A 218 -9.64 4.73 -7.07
CA GLU A 218 -9.86 3.29 -7.17
C GLU A 218 -10.15 2.67 -5.80
N LEU A 219 -9.33 2.98 -4.79
CA LEU A 219 -9.45 2.40 -3.46
C LEU A 219 -10.75 2.86 -2.75
N VAL A 220 -11.06 4.16 -2.77
CA VAL A 220 -12.27 4.70 -2.13
C VAL A 220 -13.52 4.25 -2.87
N SER A 221 -13.48 4.11 -4.20
CA SER A 221 -14.59 3.54 -4.95
C SER A 221 -14.86 2.09 -4.54
N SER A 222 -13.82 1.26 -4.39
CA SER A 222 -13.95 -0.13 -3.92
C SER A 222 -14.56 -0.19 -2.51
N LEU A 223 -14.06 0.63 -1.59
CA LEU A 223 -14.60 0.73 -0.23
C LEU A 223 -16.07 1.16 -0.24
N ASN A 224 -16.43 2.19 -0.99
CA ASN A 224 -17.80 2.69 -1.07
C ASN A 224 -18.77 1.64 -1.62
N THR A 225 -18.36 0.90 -2.65
CA THR A 225 -19.13 -0.23 -3.17
C THR A 225 -19.36 -1.26 -2.08
N TYR A 226 -18.32 -1.67 -1.36
CA TYR A 226 -18.44 -2.62 -0.26
C TYR A 226 -19.38 -2.12 0.86
N LEU A 227 -19.20 -0.88 1.33
CA LEU A 227 -20.06 -0.29 2.36
C LEU A 227 -21.53 -0.22 1.91
N MET A 228 -21.77 0.12 0.64
CA MET A 228 -23.12 0.19 0.10
C MET A 228 -23.76 -1.20 0.00
N GLU A 229 -23.05 -2.17 -0.55
CA GLU A 229 -23.61 -3.48 -0.89
C GLU A 229 -23.70 -4.42 0.30
N GLU A 230 -22.71 -4.39 1.18
CA GLU A 230 -22.60 -5.37 2.27
C GLU A 230 -23.02 -4.81 3.63
N ILE A 231 -22.90 -3.49 3.85
CA ILE A 231 -23.26 -2.87 5.13
C ILE A 231 -24.64 -2.19 5.05
N LEU A 232 -24.85 -1.31 4.07
CA LEU A 232 -26.06 -0.50 4.01
C LEU A 232 -27.28 -1.26 3.49
N LYS A 233 -27.19 -2.01 2.40
CA LYS A 233 -28.33 -2.79 1.86
C LYS A 233 -28.90 -3.80 2.85
N ARG A 234 -28.11 -4.25 3.84
CA ARG A 234 -28.56 -5.20 4.87
C ARG A 234 -29.35 -4.54 6.01
N GLN A 235 -29.39 -3.20 6.05
CA GLN A 235 -30.12 -2.40 7.02
C GLN A 235 -31.53 -2.00 6.56
N GLU A 236 -31.79 -2.09 5.24
CA GLU A 236 -33.09 -1.85 4.61
C GLU A 236 -33.98 -3.09 4.67
#